data_AF-A0A0D6JKY7-F1
#
_entry.id   AF-A0A0D6JKY7-F1
#
_cell.length_a   1.000
_cell.length_b   1.000
_cell.length_c   1.000
_cell.angle_alpha   90.00
_cell.angle_beta   90.00
_cell.angle_gamma   90.00
#
_symmetry.space_group_name_H-M   'P 1'
#
loop_
_entity.id
_entity.type
_entity.pdbx_description
1 polymer ?
#
loop_
_entity_poly.entity_id
_entity_poly.type
_entity_poly.pdbx_seq_one_letter_code
_entity_poly.pdbx_strand_id
1 'polypeptide(L)'
;MPPKERVAKQSRAERFFAEDARRYVQGPSGGCVLLPNSETDAIGRLSHPDDICAVDGPLAEAISRGFLAGEIASLRQQLCAWAVSARAGATVTYARVLSVPVRIDRQRKAKRIAEALRELLEVVAEEVDSAEYIADKGDEEPDIDNERKILLLGEELTPLLDAYASEPLPETGDATNHEVREFFLALGEWWRETATNTGRRGAKAVRNRIAAALWKEFGRDIPDGYSEEEWAKRQFQNWGNSPPSR
;
A
#
# COMPACT_ATOMS: atom_id res chain seq x y z
N MET A 1 39.54 2.36 19.92
CA MET A 1 38.49 1.39 19.54
C MET A 1 37.59 2.07 18.53
N PRO A 2 37.37 1.50 17.33
CA PRO A 2 36.42 2.07 16.38
C PRO A 2 35.00 1.92 16.97
N PRO A 3 34.07 2.84 16.67
CA PRO A 3 32.72 2.74 17.18
C PRO A 3 32.06 1.51 16.56
N LYS A 4 31.48 0.65 17.42
CA LYS A 4 30.64 -0.48 16.98
C LYS A 4 29.56 0.07 16.06
N GLU A 5 29.59 -0.27 14.78
CA GLU A 5 28.48 -0.05 13.86
C GLU A 5 27.22 -0.61 14.52
N ARG A 6 26.31 0.29 14.89
CA ARG A 6 24.94 -0.10 15.21
C ARG A 6 24.36 -0.59 13.89
N VAL A 7 24.39 -1.89 13.65
CA VAL A 7 23.59 -2.54 12.62
C VAL A 7 22.16 -2.06 12.84
N ALA A 8 21.68 -1.17 11.97
CA ALA A 8 20.31 -0.69 12.03
C ALA A 8 19.42 -1.93 11.97
N LYS A 9 18.66 -2.19 13.04
CA LYS A 9 17.71 -3.30 13.05
C LYS A 9 16.80 -3.08 11.84
N GLN A 10 16.89 -3.96 10.84
CA GLN A 10 15.98 -3.92 9.71
C GLN A 10 14.57 -3.81 10.25
N SER A 11 13.85 -2.79 9.80
CA SER A 11 12.45 -2.62 10.10
C SER A 11 11.69 -3.87 9.61
N ARG A 12 10.53 -4.14 10.19
CA ARG A 12 9.67 -5.26 9.76
C ARG A 12 9.36 -5.18 8.26
N ALA A 13 9.30 -3.95 7.72
CA ALA A 13 9.11 -3.68 6.30
C ALA A 13 10.32 -4.00 5.42
N GLU A 14 11.53 -3.69 5.88
CA GLU A 14 12.76 -4.06 5.16
C GLU A 14 12.96 -5.58 5.11
N ARG A 15 12.59 -6.29 6.19
CA ARG A 15 12.58 -7.76 6.18
C ARG A 15 11.55 -8.32 5.21
N PHE A 16 10.36 -7.73 5.16
CA PHE A 16 9.33 -8.14 4.23
C PHE A 16 9.80 -8.05 2.77
N PHE A 17 10.38 -6.93 2.34
CA PHE A 17 10.89 -6.78 0.97
C PHE A 17 12.15 -7.59 0.69
N ALA A 18 13.04 -7.76 1.67
CA ALA A 18 14.20 -8.63 1.53
C ALA A 18 13.76 -10.10 1.39
N GLU A 19 12.70 -10.51 2.08
CA GLU A 19 12.07 -11.82 1.89
C GLU A 19 11.35 -11.89 0.53
N ASP A 20 10.59 -10.87 0.14
CA ASP A 20 9.80 -10.81 -1.11
C ASP A 20 10.68 -10.80 -2.38
N ALA A 21 11.78 -10.05 -2.37
CA ALA A 21 12.77 -10.04 -3.44
C ALA A 21 13.51 -11.38 -3.60
N ARG A 22 13.62 -12.18 -2.53
CA ARG A 22 14.16 -13.55 -2.59
C ARG A 22 13.13 -14.58 -3.09
N ARG A 23 11.85 -14.20 -3.26
CA ARG A 23 10.75 -15.10 -3.71
C ARG A 23 10.69 -15.27 -5.21
N TYR A 24 11.40 -14.42 -5.95
CA TYR A 24 11.52 -14.50 -7.39
C TYR A 24 12.79 -15.25 -7.75
N VAL A 25 12.62 -16.48 -8.23
CA VAL A 25 13.71 -17.23 -8.86
C VAL A 25 13.55 -17.09 -10.36
N GLN A 26 14.63 -16.69 -11.04
CA GLN A 26 14.68 -16.72 -12.49
C GLN A 26 14.53 -18.18 -12.93
N GLY A 27 13.38 -18.50 -13.54
CA GLY A 27 13.17 -19.79 -14.16
C GLY A 27 14.09 -19.96 -15.37
N PRO A 28 14.36 -21.20 -15.78
CA PRO A 28 15.28 -21.52 -16.88
C PRO A 28 14.88 -20.91 -18.24
N SER A 29 13.65 -20.42 -18.39
CA SER A 29 13.12 -19.75 -19.58
C SER A 29 13.04 -18.21 -19.46
N GLY A 30 13.64 -17.60 -18.43
CA GLY A 30 13.62 -16.15 -18.21
C GLY A 30 12.32 -15.62 -17.59
N GLY A 31 11.33 -16.49 -17.33
CA GLY A 31 10.16 -16.17 -16.52
C GLY A 31 10.49 -16.16 -15.03
N CYS A 32 9.99 -15.18 -14.29
CA CYS A 32 10.06 -15.18 -12.83
C CYS A 32 9.08 -16.23 -12.27
N VAL A 33 9.61 -17.24 -11.58
CA VAL A 33 8.79 -18.24 -10.87
C VAL A 33 8.72 -17.83 -9.40
N LEU A 34 7.50 -17.65 -8.90
CA LEU A 34 7.23 -17.51 -7.47
C LEU A 34 7.44 -18.87 -6.81
N LEU A 35 8.37 -18.95 -5.86
CA LEU A 35 8.56 -20.16 -5.07
C LEU A 35 7.31 -20.44 -4.21
N PRO A 36 6.90 -21.72 -4.05
CA PRO A 36 5.83 -22.08 -3.13
C PRO A 36 6.19 -21.61 -1.71
N ASN A 37 5.24 -20.96 -1.04
CA ASN A 37 5.34 -20.55 0.34
C ASN A 37 4.07 -20.94 1.11
N SER A 38 4.08 -20.69 2.43
CA SER A 38 2.93 -20.98 3.31
C SER A 38 1.62 -20.36 2.82
N GLU A 39 1.68 -19.30 2.03
CA GLU A 39 0.53 -18.61 1.45
C GLU A 39 0.03 -19.25 0.16
N THR A 40 0.89 -19.68 -0.78
CA THR A 40 0.46 -20.48 -1.93
C THR A 40 -0.11 -21.83 -1.48
N ASP A 41 0.46 -22.41 -0.44
CA ASP A 41 -0.05 -23.63 0.17
C ASP A 41 -1.42 -23.38 0.82
N ALA A 42 -1.60 -22.24 1.50
CA ALA A 42 -2.88 -21.84 2.06
C ALA A 42 -3.96 -21.60 0.99
N ILE A 43 -3.61 -20.94 -0.12
CA ILE A 43 -4.52 -20.73 -1.27
C ILE A 43 -4.91 -22.08 -1.89
N GLY A 44 -3.94 -22.99 -2.04
CA GLY A 44 -4.18 -24.35 -2.49
C GLY A 44 -5.17 -25.09 -1.58
N ARG A 45 -4.92 -25.08 -0.26
CA ARG A 45 -5.80 -25.70 0.74
C ARG A 45 -7.20 -25.10 0.72
N LEU A 46 -7.33 -23.77 0.75
CA LEU A 46 -8.63 -23.10 0.73
C LEU A 46 -9.48 -23.46 -0.50
N SER A 47 -8.83 -23.78 -1.63
CA SER A 47 -9.48 -24.12 -2.89
C SER A 47 -9.75 -25.63 -3.05
N HIS A 48 -9.16 -26.48 -2.21
CA HIS A 48 -9.33 -27.93 -2.28
C HIS A 48 -10.46 -28.39 -1.33
N PRO A 49 -11.49 -29.09 -1.81
CA PRO A 49 -12.67 -29.43 -1.00
C PRO A 49 -12.39 -30.43 0.12
N ASP A 50 -11.37 -31.28 -0.03
CA ASP A 50 -11.02 -32.32 0.95
C ASP A 50 -10.04 -31.85 2.04
N ASP A 51 -9.48 -30.65 1.90
CA ASP A 51 -8.50 -30.13 2.86
C ASP A 51 -9.18 -29.47 4.05
N ILE A 52 -8.67 -29.72 5.26
CA ILE A 52 -9.13 -29.06 6.47
C ILE A 52 -8.48 -27.67 6.57
N CYS A 53 -9.29 -26.63 6.68
CA CYS A 53 -8.82 -25.26 6.85
C CYS A 53 -9.27 -24.67 8.19
N ALA A 54 -8.48 -23.75 8.74
CA ALA A 54 -8.80 -23.06 9.99
C ALA A 54 -10.13 -22.28 9.92
N VAL A 55 -10.54 -21.86 8.71
CA VAL A 55 -11.79 -21.13 8.46
C VAL A 55 -13.04 -22.01 8.51
N ASP A 56 -12.91 -23.34 8.44
CA ASP A 56 -14.05 -24.25 8.36
C ASP A 56 -14.93 -24.18 9.61
N GLY A 57 -14.33 -24.12 10.80
CA GLY A 57 -15.04 -23.99 12.07
C GLY A 57 -15.87 -22.70 12.15
N PRO A 58 -15.26 -21.52 11.97
CA PRO A 58 -15.99 -20.25 11.92
C PRO A 58 -17.08 -20.18 10.82
N LEU A 59 -16.86 -20.80 9.66
CA LEU A 59 -17.86 -20.88 8.58
C LEU A 59 -19.04 -21.79 8.96
N ALA A 60 -18.77 -22.96 9.52
CA ALA A 60 -19.82 -23.87 10.03
C ALA A 60 -20.64 -23.18 11.14
N GLU A 61 -19.99 -22.40 12.00
CA GLU A 61 -20.69 -21.58 12.98
C GLU A 61 -21.56 -20.50 12.32
N ALA A 62 -21.05 -19.82 11.29
CA ALA A 62 -21.82 -18.81 10.56
C ALA A 62 -23.08 -19.40 9.91
N ILE A 63 -22.97 -20.60 9.32
CA ILE A 63 -24.09 -21.32 8.71
C ILE A 63 -25.08 -21.79 9.79
N SER A 64 -24.61 -22.45 10.85
CA SER A 64 -25.49 -22.97 11.92
C SER A 64 -26.25 -21.86 12.66
N ARG A 65 -25.62 -20.69 12.81
CA ARG A 65 -26.29 -19.49 13.35
C ARG A 65 -27.13 -18.75 12.31
N GLY A 66 -27.19 -19.22 11.07
CA GLY A 66 -27.97 -18.63 9.98
C GLY A 66 -27.51 -17.24 9.57
N PHE A 67 -26.22 -16.92 9.72
CA PHE A 67 -25.61 -15.69 9.20
C PHE A 67 -25.19 -15.81 7.74
N LEU A 68 -24.80 -17.01 7.32
CA LEU A 68 -24.46 -17.36 5.95
C LEU A 68 -25.36 -18.51 5.50
N ALA A 69 -25.54 -18.63 4.18
CA ALA A 69 -26.14 -19.79 3.55
C ALA A 69 -25.19 -20.32 2.47
N GLY A 70 -25.23 -21.62 2.22
CA GLY A 70 -24.37 -22.28 1.24
C GLY A 70 -23.45 -23.33 1.86
N GLU A 71 -22.69 -23.99 1.00
CA GLU A 71 -21.73 -25.02 1.38
C GLU A 71 -20.40 -24.40 1.80
N ILE A 72 -19.73 -25.02 2.79
CA ILE A 72 -18.44 -24.55 3.31
C ILE A 72 -17.40 -24.43 2.17
N ALA A 73 -17.34 -25.42 1.27
CA ALA A 73 -16.42 -25.41 0.14
C ALA A 73 -16.64 -24.19 -0.79
N SER A 74 -17.90 -23.86 -1.10
CA SER A 74 -18.23 -22.68 -1.92
C SER A 74 -17.85 -21.38 -1.21
N LEU A 75 -18.16 -21.27 0.08
CA LEU A 75 -17.82 -20.08 0.87
C LEU A 75 -16.30 -19.90 1.04
N ARG A 76 -15.53 -21.01 1.13
CA ARG A 76 -14.06 -20.98 1.14
C ARG A 76 -13.50 -20.45 -0.16
N GLN A 77 -14.01 -20.91 -1.30
CA GLN A 77 -13.55 -20.44 -2.60
C GLN A 77 -13.80 -18.94 -2.78
N GLN A 78 -14.98 -18.47 -2.38
CA GLN A 78 -15.32 -17.04 -2.38
C GLN A 78 -14.39 -16.26 -1.44
N LEU A 79 -14.20 -16.74 -0.21
CA LEU A 79 -13.27 -16.14 0.76
C LEU A 79 -11.83 -16.08 0.24
N CYS A 80 -11.37 -17.13 -0.43
CA CYS A 80 -10.03 -17.20 -0.99
C CYS A 80 -9.85 -16.13 -2.07
N ALA A 81 -10.80 -16.01 -3.01
CA ALA A 81 -10.76 -14.99 -4.06
C ALA A 81 -10.74 -13.57 -3.47
N TRP A 82 -11.58 -13.32 -2.47
CA TRP A 82 -11.64 -12.02 -1.78
C TRP A 82 -10.37 -11.72 -1.00
N ALA A 83 -9.83 -12.70 -0.27
CA ALA A 83 -8.61 -12.53 0.49
C ALA A 83 -7.39 -12.29 -0.40
N VAL A 84 -7.25 -13.02 -1.50
CA VAL A 84 -6.16 -12.79 -2.48
C VAL A 84 -6.26 -11.38 -3.06
N SER A 85 -7.47 -10.96 -3.46
CA SER A 85 -7.70 -9.60 -3.99
C SER A 85 -7.40 -8.51 -2.96
N ALA A 86 -7.86 -8.70 -1.72
CA ALA A 86 -7.59 -7.80 -0.61
C ALA A 86 -6.10 -7.67 -0.33
N ARG A 87 -5.36 -8.78 -0.35
CA ARG A 87 -3.90 -8.79 -0.14
C ARG A 87 -3.14 -8.13 -1.29
N ALA A 88 -3.56 -8.35 -2.53
CA ALA A 88 -2.98 -7.66 -3.68
C ALA A 88 -3.17 -6.13 -3.55
N GLY A 89 -4.39 -5.69 -3.23
CA GLY A 89 -4.69 -4.27 -2.98
C GLY A 89 -3.89 -3.69 -1.81
N ALA A 90 -3.83 -4.42 -0.70
CA ALA A 90 -3.05 -4.07 0.48
C ALA A 90 -1.55 -3.93 0.17
N THR A 91 -0.99 -4.83 -0.63
CA THR A 91 0.41 -4.81 -1.06
C THR A 91 0.74 -3.58 -1.92
N VAL A 92 -0.17 -3.22 -2.84
CA VAL A 92 -0.01 -2.00 -3.66
C VAL A 92 -0.01 -0.75 -2.77
N THR A 93 -0.94 -0.67 -1.82
CA THR A 93 -1.01 0.45 -0.87
C THR A 93 0.23 0.49 0.04
N TYR A 94 0.66 -0.67 0.53
CA TYR A 94 1.88 -0.84 1.33
C TYR A 94 3.12 -0.31 0.60
N ALA A 95 3.31 -0.73 -0.66
CA ALA A 95 4.42 -0.27 -1.49
C ALA A 95 4.40 1.25 -1.72
N ARG A 96 3.20 1.84 -1.88
CA ARG A 96 3.04 3.30 -1.98
C ARG A 96 3.50 4.01 -0.70
N VAL A 97 3.11 3.52 0.47
CA VAL A 97 3.54 4.09 1.76
C VAL A 97 5.06 3.99 1.92
N LEU A 98 5.67 2.87 1.53
CA LEU A 98 7.12 2.69 1.66
C LEU A 98 7.92 3.50 0.64
N SER A 99 7.30 3.90 -0.47
CA SER A 99 7.89 4.83 -1.43
C SER A 99 7.93 6.28 -0.96
N VAL A 100 7.20 6.63 0.12
CA VAL A 100 7.05 8.02 0.61
C VAL A 100 8.40 8.69 0.89
N PRO A 101 9.37 8.10 1.62
CA PRO A 101 10.65 8.77 1.87
C PRO A 101 11.43 9.06 0.58
N VAL A 102 11.44 8.11 -0.35
CA VAL A 102 12.09 8.26 -1.65
C VAL A 102 11.40 9.35 -2.47
N ARG A 103 10.06 9.41 -2.42
CA ARG A 103 9.26 10.43 -3.11
C ARG A 103 9.50 11.82 -2.52
N ILE A 104 9.55 11.95 -1.19
CA ILE A 104 9.93 13.20 -0.51
C ILE A 104 11.28 13.71 -0.99
N ASP A 105 12.28 12.82 -1.03
CA ASP A 105 13.62 13.21 -1.48
C ASP A 105 13.65 13.62 -2.96
N ARG A 106 12.88 12.93 -3.82
CA ARG A 106 12.74 13.29 -5.24
C ARG A 106 12.02 14.62 -5.42
N GLN A 107 10.93 14.87 -4.69
CA GLN A 107 10.21 16.14 -4.73
C GLN A 107 11.08 17.31 -4.23
N ARG A 108 11.86 17.09 -3.17
CA ARG A 108 12.85 18.08 -2.70
C ARG A 108 13.90 18.37 -3.76
N LYS A 109 14.42 17.35 -4.45
CA LYS A 109 15.37 17.52 -5.56
C LYS A 109 14.74 18.26 -6.74
N ALA A 110 13.53 17.89 -7.14
CA ALA A 110 12.80 18.56 -8.21
C ALA A 110 12.60 20.05 -7.91
N LYS A 111 12.21 20.40 -6.67
CA LYS A 111 12.09 21.80 -6.25
C LYS A 111 13.41 22.56 -6.38
N ARG A 112 14.53 21.98 -5.92
CA ARG A 112 15.85 22.60 -6.05
C ARG A 112 16.28 22.77 -7.51
N ILE A 113 15.97 21.80 -8.37
CA ILE A 113 16.27 21.88 -9.79
C ILE A 113 15.41 22.96 -10.45
N ALA A 114 14.12 23.06 -10.10
CA ALA A 114 13.24 24.11 -10.61
C ALA A 114 13.72 25.51 -10.18
N GLU A 115 14.16 25.68 -8.94
CA GLU A 115 14.76 26.93 -8.45
C GLU A 115 16.02 27.30 -9.26
N ALA A 116 16.98 26.37 -9.40
CA ALA A 116 18.19 26.61 -10.17
C ALA A 116 17.94 26.85 -11.67
N LEU A 117 16.91 26.19 -12.24
CA LEU A 117 16.53 26.42 -13.63
C LEU A 117 15.95 27.82 -13.82
N ARG A 118 15.13 28.34 -12.89
CA ARG A 118 14.64 29.73 -12.96
C ARG A 118 15.78 30.74 -12.90
N GLU A 119 16.71 30.56 -11.97
CA GLU A 119 17.90 31.42 -11.86
C GLU A 119 18.71 31.42 -13.16
N LEU A 120 18.88 30.26 -13.79
CA LEU A 120 19.55 30.15 -15.09
C LEU A 120 18.78 30.88 -16.20
N LEU A 121 17.45 30.70 -16.26
CA LEU A 121 16.62 31.31 -17.29
C LEU A 121 16.60 32.84 -17.15
N GLU A 122 16.63 33.38 -15.94
CA GLU A 122 16.77 34.82 -15.69
C GLU A 122 18.09 35.36 -16.27
N VAL A 123 19.21 34.69 -16.02
CA VAL A 123 20.53 35.08 -16.58
C VAL A 123 20.53 35.00 -18.11
N VAL A 124 20.00 33.92 -18.69
CA VAL A 124 19.94 33.75 -20.14
C VAL A 124 19.01 34.80 -20.78
N ALA A 125 17.91 35.18 -20.12
CA ALA A 125 17.03 36.22 -20.60
C ALA A 125 17.73 37.58 -20.62
N GLU A 126 18.48 37.93 -19.57
CA GLU A 126 19.28 39.16 -19.54
C GLU A 126 20.35 39.20 -20.64
N GLU A 127 20.99 38.05 -20.95
CA GLU A 127 21.96 37.93 -22.05
C GLU A 127 21.31 38.12 -23.41
N VAL A 128 20.14 37.50 -23.65
CA VAL A 128 19.36 37.68 -24.88
C VAL A 128 18.93 39.13 -25.05
N ASP A 129 18.34 39.74 -24.02
CA ASP A 129 17.89 41.14 -24.05
C ASP A 129 19.05 42.10 -24.32
N SER A 130 20.22 41.85 -23.70
CA SER A 130 21.42 42.66 -23.92
C SER A 130 21.97 42.50 -25.34
N ALA A 131 21.99 41.29 -25.89
CA ALA A 131 22.47 41.03 -27.25
C ALA A 131 21.55 41.65 -28.30
N GLU A 132 20.23 41.55 -28.11
CA GLU A 132 19.24 42.21 -28.96
C GLU A 132 19.37 43.74 -28.90
N TYR A 133 19.58 44.32 -27.71
CA TYR A 133 19.81 45.76 -27.55
C TYR A 133 21.06 46.25 -28.29
N ILE A 134 22.15 45.48 -28.27
CA ILE A 134 23.40 45.82 -28.97
C ILE A 134 23.21 45.74 -30.48
N ALA A 135 22.54 44.69 -30.95
CA ALA A 135 22.23 44.50 -32.36
C ALA A 135 21.34 45.61 -32.92
N ASP A 136 20.33 46.06 -32.17
CA ASP A 136 19.49 47.20 -32.54
C ASP A 136 20.27 48.52 -32.70
N LYS A 137 21.49 48.60 -32.15
CA LYS A 137 22.38 49.76 -32.24
C LYS A 137 23.60 49.57 -33.16
N GLY A 138 23.75 48.40 -33.76
CA GLY A 138 24.82 48.06 -34.70
C GLY A 138 24.27 47.48 -36.00
N ASP A 139 25.15 47.05 -36.89
CA ASP A 139 24.80 46.33 -38.14
C ASP A 139 25.08 44.81 -38.02
N GLU A 140 25.34 44.30 -36.80
CA GLU A 140 25.63 42.87 -36.55
C GLU A 140 24.41 42.16 -35.96
N GLU A 141 24.01 41.05 -36.58
CA GLU A 141 22.93 40.18 -36.10
C GLU A 141 23.47 39.28 -34.97
N PRO A 142 22.81 39.21 -33.80
CA PRO A 142 23.31 38.48 -32.65
C PRO A 142 23.03 36.98 -32.81
N ASP A 143 24.04 36.14 -32.64
CA ASP A 143 23.89 34.67 -32.62
C ASP A 143 23.39 34.22 -31.24
N ILE A 144 22.06 34.25 -31.05
CA ILE A 144 21.37 33.96 -29.78
C ILE A 144 20.31 32.84 -29.90
N ASP A 145 20.37 32.06 -30.98
CA ASP A 145 19.39 31.01 -31.27
C ASP A 145 19.39 29.88 -30.24
N ASN A 146 20.53 29.62 -29.59
CA ASN A 146 20.64 28.59 -28.58
C ASN A 146 20.06 29.07 -27.24
N GLU A 147 20.31 30.31 -26.88
CA GLU A 147 19.82 31.00 -25.69
C GLU A 147 18.29 31.09 -25.73
N ARG A 148 17.72 31.50 -26.87
CA ARG A 148 16.27 31.47 -27.10
C ARG A 148 15.67 30.06 -26.97
N LYS A 149 16.36 29.02 -27.45
CA LYS A 149 15.92 27.62 -27.27
C LYS A 149 16.00 27.18 -25.81
N ILE A 150 17.04 27.60 -25.08
CA ILE A 150 17.19 27.32 -23.65
C ILE A 150 16.05 27.96 -22.86
N LEU A 151 15.70 29.22 -23.16
CA LEU A 151 14.55 29.91 -22.56
C LEU A 151 13.26 29.12 -22.79
N LEU A 152 12.96 28.80 -24.05
CA LEU A 152 11.72 28.13 -24.44
C LEU A 152 11.59 26.74 -23.78
N LEU A 153 12.64 25.93 -23.80
CA LEU A 153 12.66 24.61 -23.14
C LEU A 153 12.60 24.72 -21.62
N GLY A 154 13.23 25.73 -21.03
CA GLY A 154 13.22 25.97 -19.59
C GLY A 154 11.84 26.41 -19.08
N GLU A 155 11.15 27.25 -19.84
CA GLU A 155 9.76 27.67 -19.57
C GLU A 155 8.79 26.49 -19.62
N GLU A 156 9.01 25.50 -20.51
CA GLU A 156 8.22 24.26 -20.56
C GLU A 156 8.55 23.31 -19.41
N LEU A 157 9.83 23.17 -19.03
CA LEU A 157 10.28 22.19 -18.04
C LEU A 157 10.01 22.62 -16.59
N THR A 158 10.10 23.91 -16.29
CA THR A 158 9.93 24.43 -14.92
C THR A 158 8.55 24.10 -14.32
N PRO A 159 7.42 24.32 -15.04
CA PRO A 159 6.10 23.94 -14.54
C PRO A 159 5.94 22.43 -14.28
N LEU A 160 6.59 21.58 -15.08
CA LEU A 160 6.55 20.13 -14.89
C LEU A 160 7.27 19.71 -13.61
N LEU A 161 8.41 20.34 -13.31
CA LEU A 161 9.15 20.09 -12.08
C LEU A 161 8.38 20.59 -10.84
N ASP A 162 7.72 21.74 -10.94
CA ASP A 162 6.87 22.28 -9.88
C ASP A 162 5.63 21.41 -9.62
N ALA A 163 4.98 20.96 -10.69
CA ALA A 163 3.84 20.06 -10.59
C ALA A 163 4.23 18.76 -9.87
N TYR A 164 5.37 18.16 -10.27
CA TYR A 164 5.89 16.95 -9.62
C TYR A 164 6.25 17.19 -8.14
N ALA A 165 6.92 18.31 -7.84
CA ALA A 165 7.29 18.68 -6.48
C ALA A 165 6.08 18.92 -5.56
N SER A 166 4.94 19.32 -6.15
CA SER A 166 3.69 19.64 -5.44
C SER A 166 2.72 18.47 -5.33
N GLU A 167 3.04 17.31 -5.93
CA GLU A 167 2.16 16.14 -5.85
C GLU A 167 1.93 15.72 -4.39
N PRO A 168 0.67 15.45 -4.00
CA PRO A 168 0.36 15.05 -2.63
C PRO A 168 1.02 13.71 -2.30
N LEU A 169 1.64 13.65 -1.13
CA LEU A 169 2.19 12.41 -0.59
C LEU A 169 1.06 11.52 -0.05
N PRO A 170 1.19 10.20 -0.15
CA PRO A 170 0.34 9.25 0.57
C PRO A 170 0.29 9.56 2.07
N GLU A 171 -0.85 9.28 2.71
CA GLU A 171 -1.02 9.43 4.17
C GLU A 171 0.08 8.69 4.94
N THR A 172 0.64 9.35 5.96
CA THR A 172 1.74 8.82 6.76
C THR A 172 1.20 7.94 7.89
N GLY A 173 1.27 6.63 7.70
CA GLY A 173 0.95 5.63 8.72
C GLY A 173 2.01 4.52 8.75
N ASP A 174 1.98 3.67 9.79
CA ASP A 174 2.76 2.43 9.77
C ASP A 174 2.31 1.60 8.57
N ALA A 175 3.23 1.35 7.64
CA ALA A 175 2.95 0.62 6.42
C ALA A 175 2.28 -0.74 6.74
N THR A 176 2.75 -1.43 7.79
CA THR A 176 2.19 -2.72 8.21
C THR A 176 0.73 -2.59 8.64
N ASN A 177 0.37 -1.47 9.28
CA ASN A 177 -1.01 -1.22 9.69
C ASN A 177 -1.92 -0.97 8.50
N HIS A 178 -1.43 -0.40 7.41
CA HIS A 178 -2.21 -0.26 6.18
C HIS A 178 -2.50 -1.62 5.56
N GLU A 179 -1.51 -2.52 5.47
CA GLU A 179 -1.72 -3.86 4.91
C GLU A 179 -2.81 -4.63 5.68
N VAL A 180 -2.68 -4.66 7.01
CA VAL A 180 -3.64 -5.31 7.92
C VAL A 180 -5.02 -4.66 7.80
N ARG A 181 -5.09 -3.33 7.87
CA ARG A 181 -6.36 -2.60 7.80
C ARG A 181 -7.11 -2.89 6.51
N GLU A 182 -6.45 -2.77 5.36
CA GLU A 182 -7.07 -3.00 4.05
C GLU A 182 -7.57 -4.44 3.91
N PHE A 183 -6.79 -5.41 4.40
CA PHE A 183 -7.22 -6.81 4.42
C PHE A 183 -8.52 -7.02 5.21
N PHE A 184 -8.58 -6.54 6.46
CA PHE A 184 -9.76 -6.72 7.30
C PHE A 184 -10.96 -5.88 6.85
N LEU A 185 -10.75 -4.75 6.18
CA LEU A 185 -11.81 -3.94 5.57
C LEU A 185 -12.49 -4.69 4.42
N ALA A 186 -11.69 -5.21 3.48
CA ALA A 186 -12.20 -5.98 2.34
C ALA A 186 -12.94 -7.26 2.78
N LEU A 187 -12.45 -7.97 3.81
CA LEU A 187 -13.20 -9.09 4.40
C LEU A 187 -14.50 -8.64 5.07
N GLY A 188 -14.51 -7.43 5.62
CA GLY A 188 -15.71 -6.79 6.14
C GLY A 188 -16.76 -6.50 5.07
N GLU A 189 -16.31 -6.13 3.87
CA GLU A 189 -17.15 -5.90 2.68
C GLU A 189 -17.70 -7.22 2.14
N TRP A 190 -16.83 -8.19 1.89
CA TRP A 190 -17.23 -9.54 1.49
C TRP A 190 -18.32 -10.11 2.42
N TRP A 191 -18.14 -9.99 3.74
CA TRP A 191 -19.14 -10.47 4.69
C TRP A 191 -20.46 -9.73 4.55
N ARG A 192 -20.45 -8.41 4.32
CA ARG A 192 -21.67 -7.63 4.15
C ARG A 192 -22.43 -8.03 2.89
N GLU A 193 -21.72 -8.37 1.83
CA GLU A 193 -22.30 -8.80 0.56
C GLU A 193 -22.84 -10.23 0.63
N THR A 194 -22.17 -11.10 1.37
CA THR A 194 -22.46 -12.55 1.39
C THR A 194 -23.42 -12.95 2.51
N ALA A 195 -23.52 -12.15 3.57
CA ALA A 195 -24.31 -12.52 4.74
C ALA A 195 -25.82 -12.31 4.56
N THR A 196 -26.58 -13.28 5.04
CA THR A 196 -28.05 -13.25 5.06
C THR A 196 -28.59 -12.23 6.07
N ASN A 197 -27.88 -12.03 7.19
CA ASN A 197 -28.25 -11.03 8.20
C ASN A 197 -27.03 -10.55 9.00
N THR A 198 -26.52 -9.38 8.65
CA THR A 198 -25.34 -8.75 9.28
C THR A 198 -25.65 -8.10 10.64
N GLY A 199 -26.92 -7.77 10.92
CA GLY A 199 -27.35 -7.07 12.15
C GLY A 199 -27.66 -7.99 13.32
N ARG A 200 -27.77 -9.30 13.08
CA ARG A 200 -28.10 -10.27 14.13
C ARG A 200 -26.97 -10.38 15.16
N ARG A 201 -27.35 -10.46 16.44
CA ARG A 201 -26.40 -10.54 17.57
C ARG A 201 -25.37 -11.64 17.33
N GLY A 202 -24.10 -11.28 17.39
CA GLY A 202 -22.96 -12.19 17.19
C GLY A 202 -22.41 -12.28 15.77
N ALA A 203 -23.07 -11.70 14.76
CA ALA A 203 -22.60 -11.72 13.37
C ALA A 203 -21.20 -11.10 13.23
N LYS A 204 -20.97 -9.94 13.85
CA LYS A 204 -19.66 -9.26 13.88
C LYS A 204 -18.55 -10.12 14.50
N ALA A 205 -18.87 -10.86 15.56
CA ALA A 205 -17.91 -11.72 16.24
C ALA A 205 -17.55 -12.95 15.41
N VAL A 206 -18.53 -13.55 14.71
CA VAL A 206 -18.28 -14.65 13.77
C VAL A 206 -17.46 -14.18 12.58
N ARG A 207 -17.81 -13.05 11.96
CA ARG A 207 -17.03 -12.43 10.87
C ARG A 207 -15.57 -12.23 11.26
N ASN A 208 -15.32 -11.66 12.43
CA ASN A 208 -13.96 -11.40 12.90
C ASN A 208 -13.18 -12.70 13.11
N ARG A 209 -13.83 -13.78 13.56
CA ARG A 209 -13.21 -15.10 13.69
C ARG A 209 -12.89 -15.75 12.34
N ILE A 210 -13.77 -15.60 11.35
CA ILE A 210 -13.46 -15.99 9.96
C ILE A 210 -12.21 -15.25 9.47
N ALA A 211 -12.16 -13.94 9.68
CA ALA A 211 -11.02 -13.13 9.25
C ALA A 211 -9.72 -13.49 9.97
N ALA A 212 -9.77 -13.73 11.29
CA ALA A 212 -8.61 -14.16 12.07
C ALA A 212 -8.12 -15.56 11.68
N ALA A 213 -9.05 -16.51 11.47
CA ALA A 213 -8.73 -17.85 11.01
C ALA A 213 -8.09 -17.82 9.62
N LEU A 214 -8.59 -16.97 8.72
CA LEU A 214 -8.04 -16.81 7.38
C LEU A 214 -6.64 -16.16 7.41
N TRP A 215 -6.42 -15.18 8.27
CA TRP A 215 -5.11 -14.57 8.47
C TRP A 215 -4.08 -15.58 8.99
N LYS A 216 -4.47 -16.43 9.94
CA LYS A 216 -3.66 -17.54 10.44
C LYS A 216 -3.39 -18.60 9.37
N GLU A 217 -4.39 -18.91 8.53
CA GLU A 217 -4.27 -19.87 7.44
C GLU A 217 -3.14 -19.46 6.47
N PHE A 218 -2.99 -18.15 6.21
CA PHE A 218 -1.87 -17.60 5.44
C PHE A 218 -0.51 -17.61 6.16
N GLY A 219 -0.39 -18.25 7.32
CA GLY A 219 0.84 -18.35 8.09
C GLY A 219 1.25 -17.06 8.80
N ARG A 220 0.29 -16.16 9.06
CA ARG A 220 0.55 -14.89 9.75
C ARG A 220 0.08 -14.94 11.20
N ASP A 221 0.87 -14.34 12.09
CA ASP A 221 0.40 -14.05 13.44
C ASP A 221 -0.71 -12.99 13.39
N ILE A 222 -1.78 -13.23 14.16
CA ILE A 222 -2.90 -12.29 14.27
C ILE A 222 -2.40 -11.03 15.01
N PRO A 223 -2.50 -9.83 14.42
CA PRO A 223 -2.03 -8.61 15.06
C PRO A 223 -2.81 -8.28 16.34
N ASP A 224 -2.12 -7.66 17.30
CA ASP A 224 -2.75 -7.13 18.52
C ASP A 224 -3.91 -6.18 18.17
N GLY A 225 -5.04 -6.32 18.86
CA GLY A 225 -6.30 -5.63 18.58
C GLY A 225 -7.21 -6.31 17.55
N TYR A 226 -6.71 -7.33 16.83
CA TYR A 226 -7.48 -8.16 15.89
C TYR A 226 -7.67 -9.61 16.37
N SER A 227 -7.08 -9.98 17.52
CA SER A 227 -7.25 -11.28 18.19
C SER A 227 -8.64 -11.43 18.85
N GLU A 228 -9.12 -12.67 18.96
CA GLU A 228 -10.42 -13.02 19.55
C GLU A 228 -10.64 -12.41 20.94
N GLU A 229 -9.59 -12.40 21.77
CA GLU A 229 -9.69 -11.96 23.16
C GLU A 229 -9.67 -10.45 23.32
N GLU A 230 -8.83 -9.71 22.61
CA GLU A 230 -8.74 -8.26 22.81
C GLU A 230 -9.95 -7.52 22.21
N TRP A 231 -10.49 -8.04 21.11
CA TRP A 231 -11.71 -7.50 20.52
C TRP A 231 -12.93 -7.79 21.40
N ALA A 232 -13.04 -9.00 21.98
CA ALA A 232 -14.06 -9.35 22.96
C ALA A 232 -13.90 -8.56 24.28
N LYS A 233 -12.68 -8.40 24.80
CA LYS A 233 -12.36 -7.60 26.00
C LYS A 233 -12.75 -6.14 25.82
N ARG A 234 -12.47 -5.52 24.66
CA ARG A 234 -12.86 -4.12 24.35
C ARG A 234 -14.37 -3.92 24.22
N GLN A 235 -15.13 -4.90 23.69
CA GLN A 235 -16.59 -4.79 23.59
C GLN A 235 -17.29 -5.10 24.93
N PHE A 236 -16.74 -6.01 25.76
CA PHE A 236 -17.27 -6.26 27.10
C PHE A 236 -17.02 -5.09 28.07
N GLN A 237 -15.87 -4.40 27.98
CA GLN A 237 -15.62 -3.19 28.76
C GLN A 237 -16.56 -2.03 28.39
N ASN A 238 -17.00 -1.95 27.13
CA ASN A 238 -17.95 -0.91 26.69
C ASN A 238 -19.43 -1.25 27.00
N TRP A 239 -19.75 -2.49 27.34
CA TRP A 239 -21.11 -2.88 27.73
C TRP A 239 -21.44 -2.54 29.20
N GLY A 240 -20.41 -2.38 30.04
CA GLY A 240 -20.56 -1.95 31.45
C GLY A 240 -20.58 -0.43 31.66
N ASN A 241 -20.30 0.36 30.61
CA ASN A 241 -20.16 1.83 30.69
C ASN A 241 -21.20 2.60 29.86
N SER A 242 -22.31 1.96 29.47
CA SER A 242 -23.45 2.73 28.98
C SER A 242 -24.09 3.48 30.15
N PRO A 243 -24.20 4.82 30.10
CA PRO A 243 -24.96 5.54 31.12
C PRO A 243 -26.40 5.01 31.11
N PRO A 244 -27.06 4.89 32.28
CA PRO A 244 -28.47 4.54 32.30
C PRO A 244 -29.23 5.61 31.54
N SER A 245 -29.97 5.18 30.51
CA SER A 245 -30.85 6.01 29.71
C SER A 245 -31.79 6.78 30.66
N ARG A 246 -31.70 8.11 30.62
CA ARG A 246 -32.74 9.01 31.11
C ARG A 246 -33.56 9.50 29.93
#